data_AF-A0A534CMJ6-F1
#
_entry.id   AF-A0A534CMJ6-F1
#
_cell.length_a   1.000
_cell.length_b   1.000
_cell.length_c   1.000
_cell.angle_alpha   90.00
_cell.angle_beta   90.00
_cell.angle_gamma   90.00
#
_symmetry.space_group_name_H-M   'P 1'
#
loop_
_entity.id
_entity.type
_entity.pdbx_description
1 polymer ?
#
loop_
_entity_poly.entity_id
_entity_poly.type
_entity_poly.pdbx_seq_one_letter_code
_entity_poly.pdbx_strand_id
1 'polypeptide(L)'
;MLVVVAGAVGLAGAAGLAGAAHGADISGAGATFPYPVYSKWADAYRQKTGIGLNYQSIGSGGGIKQIKAKTVTFGASDMPLKPEELQEAGLVQFPMIIGGVVPVVNVKGVQSGQLVLDGATVAAIYL
;
A
#
# COMPACT_ATOMS: atom_id res chain seq x y z
N MET A 1 -3.81 -0.46 7.50
CA MET A 1 -3.36 -0.24 6.11
C MET A 1 -3.86 -1.37 5.21
N LEU A 2 -4.31 -1.03 4.01
CA LEU A 2 -5.06 -1.91 3.12
C LEU A 2 -4.46 -1.92 1.71
N VAL A 3 -4.52 -3.06 1.04
CA VAL A 3 -4.21 -3.21 -0.40
C VAL A 3 -5.49 -3.43 -1.18
N VAL A 4 -5.54 -2.82 -2.35
CA VAL A 4 -6.69 -2.81 -3.24
C VAL A 4 -6.30 -3.40 -4.59
N VAL A 5 -7.04 -4.40 -5.08
CA VAL A 5 -6.74 -5.12 -6.33
C VAL A 5 -7.98 -5.17 -7.21
N ALA A 6 -7.82 -5.12 -8.54
CA ALA A 6 -8.91 -5.28 -9.49
C ALA A 6 -9.40 -6.74 -9.53
N GLY A 7 -10.72 -6.94 -9.42
CA GLY A 7 -11.32 -8.27 -9.57
C GLY A 7 -11.41 -8.69 -11.04
N ALA A 8 -10.89 -9.87 -11.40
CA ALA A 8 -11.10 -10.47 -12.72
C ALA A 8 -12.19 -11.56 -12.62
N VAL A 9 -13.31 -11.38 -13.32
CA VAL A 9 -14.33 -12.43 -13.53
C VAL A 9 -13.90 -13.25 -14.74
N GLY A 10 -13.50 -14.50 -14.53
CA GLY A 10 -13.02 -15.39 -15.58
C GLY A 10 -14.14 -16.06 -16.37
N LEU A 11 -14.11 -15.93 -17.70
CA LEU A 11 -14.80 -16.84 -18.62
C LEU A 11 -13.78 -17.87 -19.14
N ALA A 12 -14.06 -19.15 -18.91
CA ALA A 12 -13.25 -20.27 -19.35
C ALA A 12 -13.34 -20.44 -20.89
N GLY A 13 -12.18 -20.58 -21.55
CA GLY A 13 -12.13 -20.87 -22.99
C GLY A 13 -10.73 -21.06 -23.56
N ALA A 14 -10.44 -22.33 -23.89
CA ALA A 14 -9.45 -22.84 -24.85
C ALA A 14 -7.95 -22.86 -24.50
N ALA A 15 -7.37 -24.02 -24.81
CA ALA A 15 -6.02 -24.48 -24.53
C ALA A 15 -4.98 -23.97 -25.54
N GLY A 16 -3.72 -23.97 -25.10
CA GLY A 16 -2.54 -24.09 -25.96
C GLY A 16 -1.79 -22.79 -26.21
N LEU A 17 -0.80 -22.50 -25.36
CA LEU A 17 0.51 -21.91 -25.66
C LEU A 17 1.31 -21.93 -24.36
N ALA A 18 2.21 -22.91 -24.20
CA ALA A 18 3.21 -22.90 -23.14
C ALA A 18 4.30 -21.86 -23.50
N GLY A 19 3.93 -20.59 -23.47
CA GLY A 19 4.90 -19.51 -23.36
C GLY A 19 5.52 -19.60 -21.98
N ALA A 20 6.85 -19.61 -21.88
CA ALA A 20 7.51 -19.34 -20.62
C ALA A 20 6.90 -18.07 -20.06
N ALA A 21 6.14 -18.18 -18.97
CA ALA A 21 5.60 -17.03 -18.27
C ALA A 21 6.80 -16.27 -17.71
N HIS A 22 7.33 -15.33 -18.50
CA HIS A 22 8.15 -14.26 -17.95
C HIS A 22 7.26 -13.59 -16.92
N GLY A 23 7.59 -13.79 -15.63
CA GLY A 23 6.83 -13.21 -14.54
C GLY A 23 6.73 -11.72 -14.78
N ALA A 24 5.53 -11.25 -15.16
CA ALA A 24 5.29 -9.83 -15.34
C ALA A 24 5.62 -9.13 -14.02
N ASP A 25 6.42 -8.07 -14.09
CA ASP A 25 6.74 -7.28 -12.91
C ASP A 25 5.43 -6.75 -12.30
N ILE A 26 5.23 -7.00 -11.01
CA ILE A 26 4.05 -6.56 -10.28
C ILE A 26 4.19 -5.04 -10.08
N SER A 27 3.18 -4.27 -10.50
CA SER A 27 3.19 -2.83 -10.32
C SER A 27 2.26 -2.42 -9.17
N GLY A 28 2.74 -1.57 -8.27
CA GLY A 28 1.98 -1.04 -7.15
C GLY A 28 2.25 0.43 -6.92
N ALA A 29 1.26 1.13 -6.36
CA ALA A 29 1.42 2.53 -5.95
C ALA A 29 0.56 2.87 -4.74
N GLY A 30 1.03 3.79 -3.89
CA GLY A 30 0.20 4.36 -2.85
C GLY A 30 0.93 4.79 -1.59
N ALA A 31 0.35 4.44 -0.44
CA ALA A 31 0.77 4.81 0.90
C ALA A 31 2.30 4.79 1.09
N THR A 32 2.84 5.85 1.67
CA THR A 32 4.27 5.92 2.02
C THR A 32 4.57 5.14 3.30
N PHE A 33 3.57 5.01 4.19
CA PHE A 33 3.65 4.32 5.46
C PHE A 33 4.24 2.89 5.39
N PRO A 34 3.80 1.99 4.50
CA PRO A 34 4.40 0.65 4.37
C PRO A 34 5.66 0.54 3.55
N TYR A 35 6.07 1.61 2.87
CA TYR A 35 7.14 1.53 1.89
C TYR A 35 8.41 0.82 2.41
N PRO A 36 8.86 1.05 3.67
CA PRO A 36 10.01 0.33 4.21
C PRO A 36 9.82 -1.19 4.26
N VAL A 37 8.61 -1.69 4.51
CA VAL A 37 8.33 -3.13 4.53
C VAL A 37 8.15 -3.69 3.13
N TYR A 38 7.39 -2.99 2.27
CA TYR A 38 7.14 -3.45 0.89
C TYR A 38 8.42 -3.52 0.06
N SER A 39 9.34 -2.57 0.22
CA SER A 39 10.65 -2.63 -0.46
C SER A 39 11.45 -3.87 -0.04
N LYS A 40 11.49 -4.20 1.26
CA LYS A 40 12.16 -5.41 1.75
C LYS A 40 11.51 -6.70 1.27
N TRP A 41 10.19 -6.73 1.20
CA TRP A 41 9.47 -7.89 0.64
C TRP A 41 9.69 -8.02 -0.86
N ALA A 42 9.70 -6.92 -1.61
CA ALA A 42 9.98 -6.91 -3.04
C ALA A 42 11.38 -7.48 -3.35
N ASP A 43 12.40 -7.02 -2.62
CA ASP A 43 13.78 -7.51 -2.75
C ASP A 43 13.86 -9.02 -2.46
N ALA A 44 13.30 -9.47 -1.34
CA ALA A 44 13.32 -10.86 -0.94
C ALA A 44 12.51 -11.76 -1.90
N TYR A 45 11.38 -11.27 -2.41
CA TYR A 45 10.54 -11.98 -3.36
C TYR A 45 11.24 -12.14 -4.70
N ARG A 46 11.89 -11.09 -5.21
CA ARG A 46 12.67 -11.13 -6.45
C ARG A 46 13.84 -12.11 -6.35
N GLN A 47 14.57 -12.13 -5.24
CA GLN A 47 15.67 -13.08 -5.04
C GLN A 47 15.20 -14.55 -5.07
N LYS A 48 13.99 -14.82 -4.57
CA LYS A 48 13.45 -16.19 -4.48
C LYS A 48 12.74 -16.65 -5.75
N THR A 49 12.12 -15.73 -6.49
CA THR A 49 11.19 -16.08 -7.58
C THR A 49 11.61 -15.54 -8.94
N GLY A 50 12.52 -14.57 -8.98
CA GLY A 50 12.85 -13.80 -10.18
C GLY A 50 11.81 -12.74 -10.56
N ILE A 51 10.66 -12.69 -9.88
CA ILE A 51 9.56 -11.74 -10.18
C ILE A 51 9.84 -10.41 -9.48
N GLY A 52 9.86 -9.31 -10.23
CA GLY A 52 9.98 -7.97 -9.66
C GLY A 52 8.66 -7.44 -9.11
N LEU A 53 8.77 -6.60 -8.08
CA LEU A 53 7.68 -5.75 -7.60
C LEU A 53 8.16 -4.31 -7.64
N ASN A 54 7.56 -3.50 -8.51
CA ASN A 54 7.82 -2.08 -8.61
C ASN A 54 6.75 -1.32 -7.82
N TYR A 55 7.13 -0.72 -6.69
CA TYR A 55 6.22 0.05 -5.85
C TYR A 55 6.54 1.54 -5.85
N GLN A 56 5.54 2.37 -6.17
CA GLN A 56 5.64 3.82 -6.19
C GLN A 56 5.06 4.43 -4.91
N SER A 57 5.93 4.99 -4.08
CA SER A 57 5.59 5.63 -2.80
C SER A 57 5.09 7.06 -3.03
N ILE A 58 3.80 7.21 -3.33
CA ILE A 58 3.18 8.48 -3.79
C ILE A 58 2.06 8.99 -2.87
N GLY A 59 1.83 8.32 -1.75
CA GLY A 59 0.74 8.61 -0.81
C GLY A 59 -0.57 7.89 -1.17
N SER A 60 -1.41 7.69 -0.15
CA SER A 60 -2.66 6.89 -0.23
C SER A 60 -3.62 7.39 -1.31
N GLY A 61 -3.81 8.71 -1.44
CA GLY A 61 -4.67 9.29 -2.47
C GLY A 61 -4.18 9.01 -3.90
N GLY A 62 -2.86 9.04 -4.12
CA GLY A 62 -2.24 8.68 -5.39
C GLY A 62 -2.47 7.20 -5.74
N GLY A 63 -2.31 6.32 -4.75
CA GLY A 63 -2.58 4.88 -4.91
C GLY A 63 -4.03 4.58 -5.29
N ILE A 64 -5.00 5.19 -4.58
CA ILE A 64 -6.43 5.07 -4.88
C ILE A 64 -6.74 5.54 -6.31
N LYS A 65 -6.18 6.68 -6.72
CA LYS A 65 -6.38 7.22 -8.08
C LYS A 65 -5.83 6.26 -9.15
N GLN A 66 -4.62 5.75 -8.96
CA GLN A 66 -3.97 4.86 -9.94
C GLN A 66 -4.65 3.49 -10.06
N ILE A 67 -5.10 2.89 -8.95
CA ILE A 67 -5.81 1.60 -9.02
C ILE A 67 -7.21 1.76 -9.64
N LYS A 68 -7.94 2.84 -9.34
CA LYS A 68 -9.22 3.13 -10.00
C LYS A 68 -9.04 3.40 -11.50
N ALA A 69 -7.92 4.01 -11.90
CA ALA A 69 -7.53 4.23 -13.29
C ALA A 69 -6.89 3.00 -13.98
N LYS A 70 -6.73 1.88 -13.25
CA LYS A 70 -6.11 0.63 -13.75
C LYS A 70 -4.70 0.81 -14.32
N THR A 71 -3.95 1.80 -13.84
CA THR A 71 -2.56 2.05 -14.28
C THR A 71 -1.53 1.23 -13.51
N VAL A 72 -1.95 0.58 -12.42
CA VAL A 72 -1.16 -0.32 -11.57
C VAL A 72 -1.93 -1.59 -11.25
N THR A 73 -1.21 -2.66 -10.88
CA THR A 73 -1.81 -3.95 -10.50
C THR A 73 -2.49 -3.88 -9.13
N PHE A 74 -1.93 -3.13 -8.19
CA PHE A 74 -2.53 -2.89 -6.87
C PHE A 74 -2.33 -1.45 -6.37
N GLY A 75 -3.30 -0.95 -5.61
CA GLY A 75 -3.19 0.29 -4.84
C GLY A 75 -2.94 0.00 -3.36
N ALA A 76 -2.22 0.86 -2.66
CA ALA A 76 -2.05 0.80 -1.21
C ALA A 76 -2.58 2.07 -0.54
N SER A 77 -3.37 1.92 0.53
CA SER A 77 -3.98 3.03 1.25
C SER A 77 -4.02 2.79 2.75
N ASP A 78 -3.71 3.84 3.52
CA ASP A 78 -3.97 3.88 4.96
C ASP A 78 -5.43 4.23 5.28
N MET A 79 -6.15 4.79 4.30
CA MET A 79 -7.57 5.12 4.37
C MET A 79 -8.40 3.98 3.77
N PRO A 80 -9.19 3.23 4.55
CA PRO A 80 -10.14 2.28 4.01
C PRO A 80 -11.16 2.98 3.11
N LEU A 81 -11.38 2.44 1.92
CA LEU A 81 -12.51 2.84 1.08
C LEU A 81 -13.81 2.25 1.61
N LYS A 82 -14.91 2.99 1.43
CA LYS A 82 -16.26 2.50 1.72
C LYS A 82 -16.62 1.34 0.78
N PRO A 83 -17.48 0.39 1.20
CA PRO A 83 -17.90 -0.73 0.36
C PRO A 83 -18.48 -0.31 -1.00
N GLU A 84 -19.24 0.79 -1.04
CA GLU A 84 -19.88 1.28 -2.27
C GLU A 84 -18.83 1.74 -3.29
N GLU A 85 -17.79 2.44 -2.83
CA GLU A 85 -16.69 2.88 -3.70
C GLU A 85 -15.86 1.70 -4.24
N LEU A 86 -15.70 0.65 -3.43
CA LEU A 86 -15.01 -0.57 -3.86
C LEU A 86 -15.82 -1.30 -4.92
N GLN A 87 -17.14 -1.42 -4.72
CA GLN A 87 -18.04 -2.08 -5.66
C GLN A 87 -18.09 -1.32 -6.99
N GLU A 88 -18.27 0.00 -6.96
CA GLU A 88 -18.31 0.85 -8.16
C GLU A 88 -17.01 0.75 -8.96
N ALA A 89 -15.86 0.70 -8.28
CA ALA A 89 -14.56 0.59 -8.93
C ALA A 89 -14.15 -0.85 -9.30
N GLY A 90 -14.94 -1.87 -8.92
CA GLY A 90 -14.61 -3.29 -9.14
C GLY A 90 -13.37 -3.75 -8.38
N LEU A 91 -13.20 -3.26 -7.15
CA LEU A 91 -12.02 -3.44 -6.32
C LEU A 91 -12.30 -4.33 -5.11
N VAL A 92 -11.29 -5.13 -4.73
CA VAL A 92 -11.27 -5.88 -3.47
C VAL A 92 -10.23 -5.27 -2.56
N GLN A 93 -10.54 -5.15 -1.27
CA GLN A 93 -9.67 -4.53 -0.26
C GLN A 93 -9.37 -5.49 0.89
N PHE A 94 -8.10 -5.62 1.28
CA PHE A 94 -7.67 -6.47 2.39
C PHE A 94 -6.52 -5.85 3.20
N PRO A 95 -6.41 -6.11 4.52
CA PRO A 95 -5.35 -5.55 5.35
C PRO A 95 -4.01 -6.25 5.09
N MET A 96 -2.92 -5.48 5.16
CA MET A 96 -1.57 -6.00 4.95
C MET A 96 -0.69 -5.94 6.20
N ILE A 97 -0.65 -4.78 6.86
CA ILE A 97 0.24 -4.53 8.00
C ILE A 97 -0.47 -3.61 9.00
N ILE A 98 -0.12 -3.76 10.28
CA ILE A 98 -0.44 -2.85 11.38
C ILE A 98 0.86 -2.15 11.80
N GLY A 99 0.80 -0.84 12.02
CA GLY A 99 1.92 -0.08 12.58
C GLY A 99 1.44 1.11 13.39
N GLY A 100 2.39 1.90 13.92
CA GLY A 100 2.10 3.07 14.75
C GLY A 100 2.49 4.38 14.07
N VAL A 101 1.72 5.44 14.33
CA VAL A 101 2.09 6.82 14.03
C VAL A 101 2.52 7.47 15.33
N VAL A 102 3.66 8.16 15.34
CA VAL A 102 4.23 8.78 16.54
C VAL A 102 4.51 10.26 16.30
N PRO A 103 4.28 11.14 17.30
CA PRO A 103 4.82 12.49 17.27
C PRO A 103 6.35 12.45 17.27
N VAL A 104 6.98 13.29 16.47
CA VAL A 104 8.43 13.50 16.48
C VAL A 104 8.69 14.95 16.85
N VAL A 105 9.57 15.16 17.83
CA VAL A 105 9.89 16.49 18.36
C VAL A 105 11.39 16.76 18.31
N ASN A 106 11.75 18.03 18.16
CA ASN A 106 13.13 18.51 18.29
C ASN A 106 13.16 19.62 19.36
N VAL A 107 13.27 19.22 20.62
CA VAL A 107 13.25 20.13 21.78
C VAL A 107 14.59 20.04 22.48
N LYS A 108 15.26 21.18 22.64
CA LYS A 108 16.59 21.25 23.27
C LYS A 108 16.52 20.66 24.68
N GLY A 109 17.41 19.71 24.97
CA GLY A 109 17.51 19.06 26.27
C GLY A 109 16.53 17.89 26.50
N VAL A 110 15.64 17.60 25.55
CA VAL A 110 14.70 16.46 25.63
C VAL A 110 15.19 15.32 24.76
N GLN A 111 15.39 14.15 25.35
CA GLN A 111 15.81 12.95 24.63
C GLN A 111 14.61 12.14 24.10
N SER A 112 14.88 11.22 23.17
CA SER A 112 13.86 10.31 22.63
C SER A 112 13.17 9.53 23.76
N GLY A 113 11.84 9.46 23.72
CA GLY A 113 11.01 8.76 24.70
C GLY A 113 10.80 9.48 26.04
N GLN A 114 11.37 10.67 26.27
CA GLN A 114 11.20 11.41 27.53
C GLN A 114 9.92 12.25 27.58
N LEU A 115 9.44 12.73 26.43
CA LEU A 115 8.24 13.57 26.37
C LEU A 115 7.00 12.67 26.27
N VAL A 116 6.07 12.86 27.20
CA VAL A 116 4.75 12.22 27.18
C VAL A 116 3.70 13.27 26.85
N LEU A 117 2.92 13.01 25.81
CA LEU A 117 1.82 13.89 25.38
C LEU A 117 0.53 13.07 25.38
N ASP A 118 -0.54 13.66 25.91
CA ASP A 118 -1.89 13.11 25.77
C ASP A 118 -2.57 13.60 24.48
N GLY A 119 -3.72 13.01 24.15
CA GLY A 119 -4.44 13.33 22.92
C GLY A 119 -4.91 14.79 22.85
N ALA A 120 -5.33 15.37 23.98
CA ALA A 120 -5.80 16.76 24.03
C ALA A 120 -4.65 17.74 23.78
N THR A 121 -3.48 17.48 24.37
CA THR A 121 -2.28 18.29 24.19
C THR A 121 -1.76 18.20 22.76
N VAL A 122 -1.73 17.00 22.16
CA VAL A 122 -1.37 16.85 20.74
C VAL A 122 -2.34 17.63 19.85
N ALA A 123 -3.65 17.54 20.09
CA ALA A 123 -4.63 18.30 19.32
C ALA A 123 -4.38 19.82 19.43
N ALA A 124 -4.15 20.33 20.65
CA ALA A 124 -3.89 21.75 20.89
C ALA A 124 -2.61 22.28 20.21
N ILE A 125 -1.63 21.42 19.91
CA ILE A 125 -0.41 21.82 19.16
C ILE A 125 -0.71 22.05 17.67
N TYR A 126 -1.70 21.36 17.10
CA TYR A 126 -2.03 21.41 15.67
C TYR A 126 -3.18 22.38 15.32
N LEU A 127 -3.91 22.88 16.32
CA LEU A 127 -5.03 23.83 16.18
C LEU A 127 -4.55 25.27 16.27
#